data_AF-A0A3D0P8X2-F1
#
_entry.id   AF-A0A3D0P8X2-F1
#
_cell.length_a   1.000
_cell.length_b   1.000
_cell.length_c   1.000
_cell.angle_alpha   90.00
_cell.angle_beta   90.00
_cell.angle_gamma   90.00
#
_symmetry.space_group_name_H-M   'P 1'
#
loop_
_entity.id
_entity.type
_entity.pdbx_description
1 polymer ?
#
loop_
_entity_poly.entity_id
_entity_poly.type
_entity_poly.pdbx_seq_one_letter_code
_entity_poly.pdbx_strand_id
1 'polypeptide(L)'
;MHDLPNRSLAVQRSALQSGALIPLKTELISGADERFQLRRLISATPKHLTKAGPKPNPFRPWDPRLEVACQPEHVVLLNKYPVQAGHLLLITKQWQAQGDWLQATDWQALSAVWKQQAGFWFFNSSAAAGASQPHRHLQLLPRGVGQPPCPLDAEFEALAQGGSPRWAWQHAVAARQLKPACNAEDLLACYQELAAALGIGTGTIDQRPKHPY
;
A
#
# COMPACT_ATOMS: atom_id res chain seq x y z
N MET A 1 15.22 20.58 6.10
CA MET A 1 14.06 19.65 6.13
C MET A 1 14.61 18.24 6.08
N HIS A 2 14.30 17.40 7.08
CA HIS A 2 14.71 16.00 7.05
C HIS A 2 13.95 15.25 5.94
N ASP A 3 14.62 14.33 5.24
CA ASP A 3 14.00 13.41 4.29
C ASP A 3 12.87 12.59 4.95
N LEU A 4 11.97 12.03 4.13
CA LEU A 4 10.84 11.23 4.62
C LEU A 4 11.26 10.07 5.56
N PRO A 5 12.32 9.28 5.29
CA PRO A 5 12.74 8.21 6.18
C PRO A 5 13.06 8.68 7.60
N ASN A 6 13.83 9.77 7.75
CA ASN A 6 14.18 10.31 9.06
C ASN A 6 12.96 10.84 9.81
N ARG A 7 12.03 11.49 9.11
CA ARG A 7 10.73 11.92 9.69
C ARG A 7 9.92 10.72 10.16
N SER A 8 9.81 9.68 9.34
CA SER A 8 9.11 8.45 9.71
C SER A 8 9.68 7.82 10.98
N LEU A 9 11.02 7.74 11.10
CA LEU A 9 11.68 7.20 12.30
C LEU A 9 11.45 8.06 13.55
N ALA A 10 11.41 9.38 13.40
CA ALA A 10 11.12 10.29 14.51
C ALA A 10 9.66 10.14 15.00
N VAL A 11 8.71 10.12 14.06
CA VAL A 11 7.29 9.93 14.36
C VAL A 11 7.03 8.55 14.96
N GLN A 12 7.67 7.50 14.44
CA GLN A 12 7.57 6.15 15.03
C GLN A 12 7.99 6.14 16.51
N ARG A 13 9.14 6.77 16.84
CA ARG A 13 9.61 6.85 18.23
C ARG A 13 8.61 7.57 19.14
N SER A 14 8.13 8.74 18.73
CA SER A 14 7.16 9.52 19.52
C SER A 14 5.79 8.83 19.62
N ALA A 15 5.31 8.21 18.54
CA ALA A 15 4.03 7.51 18.50
C ALA A 15 4.05 6.23 19.34
N LEU A 16 5.19 5.53 19.42
CA LEU A 16 5.37 4.40 20.35
C LEU A 16 5.31 4.86 21.81
N GLN A 17 6.06 5.93 22.14
CA GLN A 17 6.11 6.48 23.50
C GLN A 17 4.74 6.97 23.98
N SER A 18 3.94 7.55 23.10
CA SER A 18 2.58 8.04 23.41
C SER A 18 1.49 6.96 23.32
N GLY A 19 1.84 5.72 22.94
CA GLY A 19 0.88 4.63 22.71
C GLY A 19 -0.05 4.83 21.49
N ALA A 20 0.23 5.82 20.63
CA ALA A 20 -0.50 6.04 19.40
C ALA A 20 -0.21 4.94 18.37
N LEU A 21 1.04 4.47 18.30
CA LEU A 21 1.48 3.34 17.48
C LEU A 21 1.50 2.06 18.30
N ILE A 22 0.85 1.00 17.82
CA ILE A 22 0.68 -0.26 18.54
C ILE A 22 1.09 -1.42 17.62
N PRO A 23 2.39 -1.72 17.51
CA PRO A 23 2.89 -2.81 16.67
C PRO A 23 2.31 -4.17 17.05
N LEU A 24 1.93 -4.94 16.04
CA LEU A 24 1.50 -6.33 16.21
C LEU A 24 2.73 -7.23 16.23
N LYS A 25 2.87 -8.03 17.28
CA LYS A 25 3.96 -8.99 17.37
C LYS A 25 3.62 -10.22 16.55
N THR A 26 4.50 -10.57 15.62
CA THR A 26 4.42 -11.78 14.81
C THR A 26 5.73 -12.53 14.85
N GLU A 27 5.68 -13.85 14.73
CA GLU A 27 6.85 -14.67 14.40
C GLU A 27 6.79 -15.12 12.94
N LEU A 28 7.96 -15.32 12.34
CA LEU A 28 8.07 -15.94 11.01
C LEU A 28 8.03 -17.45 11.16
N ILE A 29 7.28 -18.11 10.29
CA ILE A 29 7.21 -19.57 10.21
C ILE A 29 7.81 -20.00 8.88
N SER A 30 8.67 -21.01 8.89
CA SER A 30 9.17 -21.64 7.68
C SER A 30 8.02 -22.33 6.94
N GLY A 31 7.77 -21.91 5.71
CA GLY A 31 6.89 -22.63 4.79
C GLY A 31 7.67 -23.65 3.97
N ALA A 32 6.95 -24.61 3.37
CA ALA A 32 7.54 -25.50 2.36
C ALA A 32 7.85 -24.77 1.04
N ASP A 33 7.26 -23.58 0.85
CA ASP A 33 7.40 -22.75 -0.33
C ASP A 33 8.00 -21.40 0.05
N GLU A 34 9.27 -21.20 -0.32
CA GLU A 34 10.07 -20.03 0.01
C GLU A 34 9.56 -18.73 -0.63
N ARG A 35 8.64 -18.82 -1.59
CA ARG A 35 7.96 -17.68 -2.22
C ARG A 35 7.04 -16.95 -1.26
N PHE A 36 6.58 -17.62 -0.20
CA PHE A 36 5.66 -17.06 0.79
C PHE A 36 6.36 -16.73 2.09
N GLN A 37 6.01 -15.58 2.68
CA GLN A 37 6.36 -15.27 4.06
C GLN A 37 5.18 -15.55 4.97
N LEU A 38 5.26 -16.64 5.73
CA LEU A 38 4.24 -16.98 6.72
C LEU A 38 4.55 -16.27 8.04
N ARG A 39 3.55 -15.56 8.56
CA ARG A 39 3.64 -14.86 9.84
C ARG A 39 2.51 -15.31 10.75
N ARG A 40 2.84 -15.78 11.95
CA ARG A 40 1.86 -16.06 13.00
C ARG A 40 1.77 -14.89 13.95
N LEU A 41 0.56 -14.38 14.15
CA LEU A 41 0.27 -13.34 15.14
C LEU A 41 0.39 -13.94 16.55
N ILE A 42 1.26 -13.35 17.37
CA ILE A 42 1.49 -13.78 18.77
C ILE A 42 0.96 -12.76 19.78
N SER A 43 0.74 -11.51 19.39
CA SER A 43 0.07 -10.51 20.23
C SER A 43 -1.45 -10.63 20.15
N ALA A 44 -2.14 -10.30 21.23
CA ALA A 44 -3.59 -10.15 21.21
C ALA A 44 -4.02 -9.13 20.15
N THR A 45 -5.07 -9.45 19.39
CA THR A 45 -5.69 -8.48 18.47
C THR A 45 -6.30 -7.35 19.29
N PRO A 46 -6.10 -6.07 18.89
CA PRO A 46 -6.72 -4.95 19.57
C PRO A 46 -8.24 -5.11 19.73
N LYS A 47 -8.78 -4.87 20.93
CA LYS A 47 -10.20 -5.09 21.30
C LYS A 47 -11.25 -4.35 20.45
N HIS A 48 -10.86 -3.33 19.69
CA HIS A 48 -11.75 -2.61 18.78
C HIS A 48 -11.80 -3.23 17.38
N LEU A 49 -10.84 -4.11 17.02
CA LEU A 49 -10.93 -4.90 15.80
C LEU A 49 -12.07 -5.93 15.90
N THR A 50 -12.36 -6.42 17.12
CA THR A 50 -13.38 -7.44 17.40
C THR A 50 -14.79 -6.88 17.63
N LYS A 51 -14.98 -5.57 17.76
CA LYS A 51 -16.31 -4.98 17.95
C LYS A 51 -17.10 -4.97 16.64
N ALA A 52 -18.28 -5.58 16.67
CA ALA A 52 -19.29 -5.46 15.61
C ALA A 52 -19.93 -4.06 15.63
N GLY A 53 -20.27 -3.54 14.44
CA GLY A 53 -20.90 -2.23 14.25
C GLY A 53 -20.09 -1.28 13.36
N PRO A 54 -20.69 -0.15 12.94
CA PRO A 54 -20.02 0.84 12.11
C PRO A 54 -18.85 1.45 12.87
N LYS A 55 -17.64 1.25 12.34
CA LYS A 55 -16.41 1.84 12.90
C LYS A 55 -16.28 3.28 12.37
N PRO A 56 -15.93 4.26 13.23
CA PRO A 56 -15.65 5.61 12.76
C PRO A 56 -14.47 5.57 11.79
N ASN A 57 -14.50 6.42 10.76
CA ASN A 57 -13.44 6.53 9.77
C ASN A 57 -12.13 6.96 10.47
N PRO A 58 -11.10 6.10 10.56
CA PRO A 58 -9.88 6.41 11.30
C PRO A 58 -9.01 7.46 10.61
N PHE A 59 -9.37 7.84 9.39
CA PHE A 59 -8.66 8.86 8.60
C PHE A 59 -9.40 10.22 8.65
N ARG A 60 -10.47 10.36 9.44
CA ARG A 60 -11.23 11.60 9.55
C ARG A 60 -11.82 11.85 10.95
N PRO A 61 -11.20 12.73 11.77
CA PRO A 61 -9.81 13.19 11.61
C PRO A 61 -8.84 12.02 11.80
N TRP A 62 -7.68 12.05 11.13
CA TRP A 62 -6.59 11.14 11.45
C TRP A 62 -5.93 11.54 12.78
N ASP A 63 -5.20 10.61 13.38
CA ASP A 63 -4.41 10.90 14.58
C ASP A 63 -3.13 11.68 14.19
N PRO A 64 -2.97 12.95 14.62
CA PRO A 64 -1.81 13.76 14.23
C PRO A 64 -0.49 13.20 14.76
N ARG A 65 -0.52 12.34 15.78
CA ARG A 65 0.68 11.68 16.31
C ARG A 65 1.22 10.60 15.37
N LEU A 66 0.43 10.17 14.38
CA LEU A 66 0.82 9.22 13.35
C LEU A 66 1.21 9.91 12.03
N GLU A 67 1.10 11.23 11.94
CA GLU A 67 1.40 11.98 10.72
C GLU A 67 2.91 12.09 10.49
N VAL A 68 3.36 11.63 9.32
CA VAL A 68 4.76 11.67 8.88
C VAL A 68 5.01 12.84 7.94
N ALA A 69 4.07 13.09 7.02
CA ALA A 69 4.14 14.19 6.08
C ALA A 69 2.76 14.59 5.58
N CYS A 70 2.57 15.88 5.34
CA CYS A 70 1.38 16.43 4.71
C CYS A 70 1.69 16.83 3.26
N GLN A 71 0.80 16.51 2.35
CA GLN A 71 0.81 16.93 0.94
C GLN A 71 -0.46 17.75 0.64
N PRO A 72 -0.66 18.34 -0.55
CA PRO A 72 -1.84 19.16 -0.83
C PRO A 72 -3.17 18.42 -0.56
N GLU A 73 -3.36 17.25 -1.16
CA GLU A 73 -4.60 16.45 -1.08
C GLU A 73 -4.46 15.16 -0.27
N HIS A 74 -3.24 14.79 0.10
CA HIS A 74 -2.93 13.55 0.80
C HIS A 74 -2.15 13.77 2.08
N VAL A 75 -2.13 12.75 2.92
CA VAL A 75 -1.32 12.70 4.14
C VAL A 75 -0.64 11.34 4.22
N VAL A 76 0.63 11.33 4.61
CA VAL A 76 1.39 10.13 4.91
C VAL A 76 1.29 9.87 6.41
N LEU A 77 0.72 8.73 6.78
CA LEU A 77 0.56 8.29 8.16
C LEU A 77 1.37 7.02 8.42
N LEU A 78 1.73 6.77 9.67
CA LEU A 78 2.05 5.43 10.13
C LEU A 78 0.77 4.59 10.20
N ASN A 79 0.84 3.34 9.74
CA ASN A 79 -0.18 2.36 10.08
C ASN A 79 -0.18 2.20 11.60
N LYS A 80 -1.35 2.36 12.24
CA LYS A 80 -1.50 2.28 13.70
C LYS A 80 -1.17 0.91 14.28
N TYR A 81 -1.43 -0.16 13.52
CA TYR A 81 -1.22 -1.56 13.94
C TYR A 81 -0.26 -2.27 12.98
N PRO A 82 1.00 -1.80 12.88
CA PRO A 82 1.91 -2.34 11.89
C PRO A 82 2.38 -3.75 12.30
N VAL A 83 2.38 -4.67 11.33
CA VAL A 83 3.10 -5.96 11.45
C VAL A 83 4.59 -5.77 11.13
N GLN A 84 4.88 -4.97 10.11
CA GLN A 84 6.24 -4.58 9.74
C GLN A 84 6.48 -3.13 10.17
N ALA A 85 7.62 -2.89 10.84
CA ALA A 85 8.00 -1.55 11.27
C ALA A 85 8.07 -0.58 10.08
N GLY A 86 7.69 0.67 10.31
CA GLY A 86 7.67 1.68 9.27
C GLY A 86 6.59 1.52 8.20
N HIS A 87 5.59 0.63 8.36
CA HIS A 87 4.45 0.55 7.44
C HIS A 87 3.72 1.90 7.37
N LEU A 88 3.71 2.52 6.19
CA LEU A 88 3.08 3.81 5.92
C LEU A 88 1.76 3.65 5.15
N LEU A 89 0.85 4.58 5.38
CA LEU A 89 -0.39 4.77 4.64
C LEU A 89 -0.32 6.14 3.94
N LEU A 90 -0.65 6.19 2.65
CA LEU A 90 -0.90 7.43 1.92
C LEU A 90 -2.42 7.57 1.76
N ILE A 91 -3.02 8.45 2.55
CA ILE A 91 -4.48 8.64 2.60
C ILE A 91 -4.90 9.92 1.88
N THR A 92 -6.11 9.96 1.33
CA THR A 92 -6.73 11.22 0.90
C THR A 92 -7.23 12.04 2.10
N LYS A 93 -7.12 13.36 2.05
CA LYS A 93 -7.67 14.26 3.09
C LYS A 93 -9.19 14.36 3.02
N GLN A 94 -9.72 14.44 1.82
CA GLN A 94 -11.16 14.40 1.54
C GLN A 94 -11.59 12.96 1.31
N TRP A 95 -12.85 12.67 1.62
CA TRP A 95 -13.39 11.34 1.37
C TRP A 95 -13.33 11.03 -0.13
N GLN A 96 -12.63 9.95 -0.46
CA GLN A 96 -12.73 9.27 -1.74
C GLN A 96 -12.97 7.79 -1.46
N ALA A 97 -13.82 7.13 -2.26
CA ALA A 97 -14.08 5.72 -2.05
C ALA A 97 -12.84 4.89 -2.43
N GLN A 98 -12.55 3.88 -1.61
CA GLN A 98 -11.49 2.90 -1.86
C GLN A 98 -11.76 2.12 -3.16
N GLY A 99 -13.03 1.89 -3.50
CA GLY A 99 -13.46 1.13 -4.69
C GLY A 99 -13.52 1.90 -6.00
N ASP A 100 -13.16 3.19 -5.99
CA ASP A 100 -13.12 3.99 -7.22
C ASP A 100 -11.71 3.95 -7.84
N TRP A 101 -11.60 4.31 -9.12
CA TRP A 101 -10.32 4.41 -9.83
C TRP A 101 -9.33 5.35 -9.14
N LEU A 102 -8.05 4.97 -9.07
CA LEU A 102 -6.97 5.87 -8.66
C LEU A 102 -6.88 7.05 -9.63
N GLN A 103 -6.70 8.25 -9.09
CA GLN A 103 -6.70 9.52 -9.82
C GLN A 103 -5.28 10.07 -9.99
N ALA A 104 -5.13 11.08 -10.85
CA ALA A 104 -3.84 11.73 -11.07
C ALA A 104 -3.20 12.24 -9.77
N THR A 105 -4.01 12.76 -8.84
CA THR A 105 -3.54 13.27 -7.55
C THR A 105 -2.97 12.17 -6.66
N ASP A 106 -3.52 10.94 -6.72
CA ASP A 106 -2.97 9.78 -6.00
C ASP A 106 -1.57 9.42 -6.50
N TRP A 107 -1.38 9.39 -7.83
CA TRP A 107 -0.08 9.08 -8.44
C TRP A 107 0.95 10.19 -8.22
N GLN A 108 0.52 11.45 -8.24
CA GLN A 108 1.37 12.58 -7.87
C GLN A 108 1.86 12.46 -6.42
N ALA A 109 0.94 12.18 -5.50
CA ALA A 109 1.27 12.03 -4.09
C ALA A 109 2.16 10.81 -3.82
N LEU A 110 1.88 9.68 -4.48
CA LEU A 110 2.71 8.48 -4.41
C LEU A 110 4.12 8.75 -4.96
N SER A 111 4.24 9.38 -6.13
CA SER A 111 5.54 9.69 -6.74
C SER A 111 6.40 10.59 -5.83
N ALA A 112 5.78 11.56 -5.14
CA ALA A 112 6.48 12.44 -4.20
C ALA A 112 7.07 11.68 -3.00
N VAL A 113 6.37 10.65 -2.51
CA VAL A 113 6.85 9.76 -1.44
C VAL A 113 7.91 8.81 -1.97
N TRP A 114 7.66 8.19 -3.12
CA TRP A 114 8.53 7.19 -3.72
C TRP A 114 9.94 7.73 -4.02
N LYS A 115 10.07 8.99 -4.45
CA LYS A 115 11.36 9.67 -4.64
C LYS A 115 12.22 9.77 -3.36
N GLN A 116 11.61 9.70 -2.18
CA GLN A 116 12.30 9.81 -0.89
C GLN A 116 12.42 8.46 -0.17
N GLN A 117 11.52 7.52 -0.45
CA GLN A 117 11.49 6.21 0.20
C GLN A 117 11.06 5.14 -0.80
N ALA A 118 12.01 4.28 -1.16
CA ALA A 118 11.73 3.07 -1.91
C ALA A 118 10.98 2.05 -1.06
N GLY A 119 10.20 1.19 -1.70
CA GLY A 119 9.54 0.07 -1.04
C GLY A 119 8.43 -0.54 -1.87
N PHE A 120 7.71 -1.45 -1.23
CA PHE A 120 6.57 -2.12 -1.84
C PHE A 120 5.30 -1.30 -1.63
N TRP A 121 4.76 -0.79 -2.73
CA TRP A 121 3.47 -0.11 -2.77
C TRP A 121 2.37 -1.09 -3.15
N PHE A 122 1.23 -0.99 -2.49
CA PHE A 122 0.06 -1.77 -2.82
C PHE A 122 -1.24 -1.04 -2.49
N PHE A 123 -2.30 -1.40 -3.20
CA PHE A 123 -3.63 -0.84 -3.07
C PHE A 123 -4.64 -1.97 -3.14
N ASN A 124 -5.43 -2.13 -2.07
CA ASN A 124 -6.53 -3.08 -2.05
C ASN A 124 -7.78 -2.29 -2.43
N SER A 125 -8.33 -2.48 -3.62
CA SER A 125 -9.43 -1.65 -4.14
C SER A 125 -10.75 -1.77 -3.36
N SER A 126 -10.99 -2.83 -2.59
CA SER A 126 -12.24 -2.99 -1.86
C SER A 126 -12.11 -3.98 -0.71
N ALA A 127 -13.19 -4.16 0.06
CA ALA A 127 -13.25 -5.21 1.08
C ALA A 127 -12.99 -6.61 0.48
N ALA A 128 -13.46 -6.86 -0.75
CA ALA A 128 -13.19 -8.12 -1.47
C ALA A 128 -11.70 -8.27 -1.87
N ALA A 129 -10.99 -7.16 -2.08
CA ALA A 129 -9.53 -7.14 -2.27
C ALA A 129 -8.76 -7.09 -0.93
N GLY A 130 -9.45 -7.17 0.22
CA GLY A 130 -8.83 -7.13 1.54
C GLY A 130 -8.56 -5.73 2.10
N ALA A 131 -9.20 -4.67 1.59
CA ALA A 131 -9.17 -3.37 2.26
C ALA A 131 -9.99 -3.38 3.54
N SER A 132 -9.39 -2.87 4.62
CA SER A 132 -10.05 -2.76 5.93
C SER A 132 -10.82 -1.46 6.13
N GLN A 133 -10.57 -0.45 5.27
CA GLN A 133 -11.21 0.86 5.33
C GLN A 133 -11.78 1.25 3.96
N PRO A 134 -12.98 1.83 3.92
CA PRO A 134 -13.61 2.27 2.66
C PRO A 134 -13.12 3.63 2.18
N HIS A 135 -12.34 4.36 2.98
CA HIS A 135 -11.71 5.62 2.60
C HIS A 135 -10.38 5.34 1.89
N ARG A 136 -10.17 5.96 0.72
CA ARG A 136 -8.99 5.84 -0.12
C ARG A 136 -7.67 5.93 0.64
N HIS A 137 -6.90 4.85 0.56
CA HIS A 137 -5.55 4.76 1.08
C HIS A 137 -4.71 3.77 0.27
N LEU A 138 -3.49 4.18 -0.03
CA LEU A 138 -2.42 3.32 -0.56
C LEU A 138 -1.49 2.95 0.59
N GLN A 139 -0.81 1.81 0.47
CA GLN A 139 0.04 1.28 1.53
C GLN A 139 1.47 1.14 1.02
N LEU A 140 2.43 1.47 1.87
CA LEU A 140 3.86 1.35 1.59
C LEU A 140 4.54 0.56 2.70
N LEU A 141 5.22 -0.52 2.32
CA LEU A 141 6.21 -1.20 3.16
C LEU A 141 7.61 -0.75 2.71
N PRO A 142 8.30 0.11 3.50
CA PRO A 142 9.63 0.60 3.15
C PRO A 142 10.64 -0.53 2.95
N ARG A 143 11.63 -0.27 2.11
CA ARG A 143 12.79 -1.14 1.90
C ARG A 143 14.09 -0.35 2.06
N GLY A 144 15.09 -1.01 2.62
CA GLY A 144 16.45 -0.49 2.66
C GLY A 144 17.17 -0.65 1.31
N VAL A 145 18.31 0.02 1.17
CA VAL A 145 19.18 -0.14 0.00
C VAL A 145 19.59 -1.62 -0.14
N GLY A 146 19.48 -2.17 -1.34
CA GLY A 146 19.83 -3.56 -1.65
C GLY A 146 18.81 -4.61 -1.19
N GLN A 147 17.70 -4.21 -0.55
CA GLN A 147 16.60 -5.13 -0.25
C GLN A 147 15.66 -5.22 -1.46
N PRO A 148 15.18 -6.42 -1.81
CA PRO A 148 14.19 -6.56 -2.87
C PRO A 148 12.90 -5.82 -2.47
N PRO A 149 12.24 -5.12 -3.42
CA PRO A 149 10.92 -4.51 -3.24
C PRO A 149 9.93 -5.47 -2.58
N CYS A 150 9.78 -6.69 -3.10
CA CYS A 150 8.90 -7.71 -2.55
C CYS A 150 9.50 -9.13 -2.69
N PRO A 151 8.95 -10.15 -2.01
CA PRO A 151 9.45 -11.52 -2.13
C PRO A 151 9.44 -12.10 -3.56
N LEU A 152 8.55 -11.61 -4.44
CA LEU A 152 8.38 -12.09 -5.82
C LEU A 152 8.96 -11.12 -6.87
N ASP A 153 9.93 -10.29 -6.47
CA ASP A 153 10.45 -9.21 -7.30
C ASP A 153 11.04 -9.73 -8.62
N ALA A 154 11.91 -10.74 -8.56
CA ALA A 154 12.54 -11.33 -9.74
C ALA A 154 11.52 -11.92 -10.72
N GLU A 155 10.43 -12.50 -10.21
CA GLU A 155 9.36 -13.02 -11.06
C GLU A 155 8.54 -11.91 -11.72
N PHE A 156 8.25 -10.81 -11.02
CA PHE A 156 7.59 -9.66 -11.62
C PHE A 156 8.48 -8.97 -12.67
N GLU A 157 9.79 -8.91 -12.45
CA GLU A 157 10.74 -8.42 -13.46
C GLU A 157 10.75 -9.31 -14.71
N ALA A 158 10.78 -10.64 -14.54
CA ALA A 158 10.72 -11.57 -15.66
C ALA A 158 9.41 -11.44 -16.44
N LEU A 159 8.27 -11.29 -15.75
CA LEU A 159 6.98 -11.02 -16.39
C LEU A 159 6.97 -9.71 -17.16
N ALA A 160 7.54 -8.65 -16.60
CA ALA A 160 7.63 -7.35 -17.25
C ALA A 160 8.47 -7.37 -18.53
N GLN A 161 9.39 -8.34 -18.65
CA GLN A 161 10.21 -8.59 -19.83
C GLN A 161 9.57 -9.57 -20.83
N GLY A 162 8.29 -9.93 -20.66
CA GLY A 162 7.57 -10.85 -21.54
C GLY A 162 7.65 -12.33 -21.14
N GLY A 163 8.12 -12.62 -19.92
CA GLY A 163 8.04 -13.96 -19.34
C GLY A 163 6.60 -14.42 -19.14
N SER A 164 6.43 -15.72 -18.89
CA SER A 164 5.12 -16.31 -18.57
C SER A 164 4.97 -16.55 -17.06
N PRO A 165 3.74 -16.45 -16.52
CA PRO A 165 3.48 -16.78 -15.11
C PRO A 165 3.91 -18.21 -14.82
N ARG A 166 4.57 -18.41 -13.67
CA ARG A 166 5.07 -19.73 -13.24
C ARG A 166 4.10 -20.45 -12.30
N TRP A 167 2.93 -19.87 -12.01
CA TRP A 167 2.09 -20.30 -10.88
C TRP A 167 0.69 -20.69 -11.32
N ALA A 168 0.24 -21.88 -10.92
CA ALA A 168 -1.10 -22.39 -11.23
C ALA A 168 -2.23 -21.73 -10.40
N TRP A 169 -1.90 -21.12 -9.26
CA TRP A 169 -2.87 -20.49 -8.34
C TRP A 169 -3.17 -19.03 -8.67
N GLN A 170 -2.41 -18.42 -9.59
CA GLN A 170 -2.62 -17.02 -9.95
C GLN A 170 -3.61 -16.92 -11.10
N HIS A 171 -4.74 -16.26 -10.83
CA HIS A 171 -5.81 -16.15 -11.82
C HIS A 171 -5.52 -15.10 -12.91
N ALA A 172 -4.87 -13.98 -12.54
CA ALA A 172 -4.51 -12.92 -13.48
C ALA A 172 -3.32 -12.11 -12.93
N VAL A 173 -2.35 -11.81 -13.80
CA VAL A 173 -1.18 -10.98 -13.49
C VAL A 173 -0.71 -10.26 -14.74
N ALA A 174 -0.33 -9.00 -14.57
CA ALA A 174 0.29 -8.20 -15.61
C ALA A 174 1.37 -7.33 -14.96
N ALA A 175 2.50 -7.23 -15.63
CA ALA A 175 3.63 -6.42 -15.19
C ALA A 175 4.16 -5.62 -16.38
N ARG A 176 4.68 -4.42 -16.10
CA ARG A 176 5.21 -3.53 -17.13
C ARG A 176 6.51 -2.92 -16.62
N GLN A 177 7.52 -2.92 -17.49
CA GLN A 177 8.75 -2.19 -17.23
C GLN A 177 8.47 -0.68 -17.34
N LEU A 178 8.75 0.05 -16.27
CA LEU A 178 8.66 1.51 -16.28
C LEU A 178 9.90 2.12 -16.93
N LYS A 179 9.72 3.27 -17.59
CA LYS A 179 10.86 4.04 -18.11
C LYS A 179 11.68 4.65 -16.95
N PRO A 180 13.02 4.79 -17.08
CA PRO A 180 13.88 5.28 -16.00
C PRO A 180 13.50 6.63 -15.38
N ALA A 181 12.87 7.52 -16.17
CA ALA A 181 12.39 8.83 -15.73
C ALA A 181 10.85 8.90 -15.67
N CYS A 182 10.19 7.84 -15.19
CA CYS A 182 8.73 7.83 -15.06
C CYS A 182 8.24 8.92 -14.11
N ASN A 183 7.18 9.62 -14.52
CA ASN A 183 6.48 10.61 -13.71
C ASN A 183 5.10 10.05 -13.28
N ALA A 184 4.32 10.87 -12.58
CA ALA A 184 2.99 10.47 -12.10
C ALA A 184 1.99 10.16 -13.23
N GLU A 185 2.08 10.85 -14.38
CA GLU A 185 1.23 10.61 -15.55
C GLU A 185 1.57 9.27 -16.20
N ASP A 186 2.85 8.92 -16.27
CA ASP A 186 3.30 7.62 -16.78
C ASP A 186 2.82 6.47 -15.90
N LEU A 187 2.81 6.67 -14.58
CA LEU A 187 2.28 5.68 -13.64
C LEU A 187 0.77 5.52 -13.79
N LEU A 188 0.03 6.62 -13.97
CA LEU A 188 -1.41 6.58 -14.25
C LEU A 188 -1.70 5.84 -15.57
N ALA A 189 -0.96 6.14 -16.64
CA ALA A 189 -1.10 5.47 -17.92
C ALA A 189 -0.80 3.97 -17.80
N CYS A 190 0.31 3.61 -17.14
CA CYS A 190 0.67 2.21 -16.87
C CYS A 190 -0.42 1.48 -16.08
N TYR A 191 -0.96 2.12 -15.04
CA TYR A 191 -2.08 1.58 -14.27
C TYR A 191 -3.32 1.31 -15.12
N GLN A 192 -3.70 2.26 -15.98
CA GLN A 192 -4.84 2.10 -16.88
C GLN A 192 -4.64 0.99 -17.91
N GLU A 193 -3.43 0.88 -18.48
CA GLU A 193 -3.06 -0.21 -19.39
C GLU A 193 -3.14 -1.57 -18.72
N LEU A 194 -2.56 -1.70 -17.52
CA LEU A 194 -2.57 -2.95 -16.76
C LEU A 194 -4.00 -3.33 -16.32
N ALA A 195 -4.81 -2.37 -15.89
CA ALA A 195 -6.20 -2.60 -15.56
C ALA A 195 -7.02 -3.10 -16.76
N ALA A 196 -6.81 -2.51 -17.94
CA ALA A 196 -7.44 -2.95 -19.17
C ALA A 196 -6.98 -4.37 -19.56
N ALA A 197 -5.68 -4.65 -19.51
CA ALA A 197 -5.10 -5.95 -19.83
C ALA A 197 -5.61 -7.07 -18.91
N LEU A 198 -5.91 -6.74 -17.65
CA LEU A 198 -6.46 -7.67 -16.66
C LEU A 198 -7.99 -7.78 -16.71
N GLY A 199 -8.67 -7.06 -17.61
CA GLY A 199 -10.13 -7.06 -17.70
C GLY A 199 -10.83 -6.34 -16.54
N ILE A 200 -10.10 -5.54 -15.75
CA ILE A 200 -10.64 -4.76 -14.63
C ILE A 200 -11.50 -3.60 -15.15
N GLY A 201 -11.29 -3.16 -16.38
CA GLY A 201 -12.04 -2.08 -17.03
C GLY A 201 -11.18 -0.84 -17.29
N THR A 202 -11.81 0.25 -17.74
CA THR A 202 -11.14 1.53 -17.97
C THR A 202 -11.88 2.68 -17.31
N GLY A 203 -11.15 3.62 -16.71
CA GLY A 203 -11.76 4.81 -16.09
C GLY A 203 -12.43 5.78 -17.07
N THR A 204 -12.28 5.57 -18.38
CA THR A 204 -12.95 6.36 -19.43
C THR A 204 -14.34 5.83 -19.78
N ILE A 205 -14.60 4.54 -19.57
CA ILE A 205 -15.86 3.86 -19.93
C ILE A 205 -16.60 3.43 -18.67
N ASP A 206 -15.90 2.83 -17.73
CA ASP A 206 -16.46 2.24 -16.52
C ASP A 206 -16.38 3.23 -15.36
N GLN A 207 -17.52 3.55 -14.74
CA GLN A 207 -17.56 4.43 -13.56
C GLN A 207 -16.71 3.88 -12.41
N ARG A 208 -16.59 2.54 -12.32
CA ARG A 208 -15.80 1.82 -11.33
C ARG A 208 -15.12 0.60 -11.95
N PRO A 209 -14.03 0.11 -11.33
CA PRO A 209 -13.46 -1.21 -11.61
C PRO A 209 -14.53 -2.31 -11.61
N LYS A 210 -14.50 -3.19 -12.60
CA LYS A 210 -15.43 -4.34 -12.75
C LYS A 210 -15.17 -5.44 -11.73
N HIS A 211 -13.93 -5.56 -11.30
CA HIS A 211 -13.45 -6.58 -10.38
C HIS A 211 -12.58 -5.96 -9.28
N PRO A 212 -12.58 -6.52 -8.07
CA PRO A 212 -11.58 -6.19 -7.07
C PRO A 212 -10.18 -6.56 -7.58
N TYR A 213 -9.23 -5.68 -7.31
CA TYR A 213 -7.80 -5.82 -7.60
C TYR A 213 -6.95 -5.26 -6.47
#